data_AF-A0A9C8HYK0-F1
#
_entry.id   AF-A0A9C8HYK0-F1
#
_cell.length_a   1.000
_cell.length_b   1.000
_cell.length_c   1.000
_cell.angle_alpha   90.00
_cell.angle_beta   90.00
_cell.angle_gamma   90.00
#
_symmetry.space_group_name_H-M   'P 1'
#
loop_
_entity.id
_entity.type
_entity.pdbx_description
1 polymer ?
#
loop_
_entity_poly.entity_id
_entity_poly.type
_entity_poly.pdbx_seq_one_letter_code
_entity_poly.pdbx_strand_id
1 'polypeptide(L)'
;MKIKRFTIPVFAFLIFLLVLSCGKTADDSVTLERKDLPKIESVAAEEDVQPPEPQVKDQPLEPEKTPEKEPAPTVKQKIEKKDLTGKQEISESKDKPVVKPEPNVFSVKVTSIQNQGNDYYNVVLNNQIEILDVLVRKDDNMVTFPYSTSNDKRYYFIWFDDTELMSSIKKAIIKNDISGTAEPLKITNVEFSPRESKTLKGYGKVQYNDAFWINSFPLFIGGRTDGIGMPSVRGDDGKYIDKIKFTDKDLRDRVENAIMQKYNEQ
;
A
#
# COMPACT_ATOMS: atom_id res chain seq x y z
N MET A 1 38.45 -11.66 58.35
CA MET A 1 37.53 -11.08 57.35
C MET A 1 36.31 -12.00 57.27
N LYS A 2 35.18 -11.62 57.86
CA LYS A 2 33.99 -12.49 58.01
C LYS A 2 33.04 -12.31 56.82
N ILE A 3 32.88 -13.36 56.02
CA ILE A 3 31.95 -13.42 54.88
C ILE A 3 30.56 -13.78 55.43
N LYS A 4 29.61 -12.84 55.38
CA LYS A 4 28.19 -13.09 55.68
C LYS A 4 27.52 -13.71 54.46
N ARG A 5 27.06 -14.96 54.58
CA ARG A 5 26.18 -15.61 53.60
C ARG A 5 24.76 -15.10 53.81
N PHE A 6 24.13 -14.61 52.73
CA PHE A 6 22.75 -14.14 52.71
C PHE A 6 21.88 -15.26 52.14
N THR A 7 21.06 -15.87 52.98
CA THR A 7 20.12 -16.93 52.60
C THR A 7 18.79 -16.28 52.27
N ILE A 8 18.34 -16.36 51.02
CA ILE A 8 17.02 -15.90 50.59
C ILE A 8 16.03 -17.08 50.74
N PRO A 9 14.93 -16.95 51.49
CA PRO A 9 13.91 -18.00 51.54
C PRO A 9 13.09 -18.03 50.26
N VAL A 10 12.98 -19.22 49.69
CA VAL A 10 12.09 -19.61 48.59
C VAL A 10 10.65 -19.51 49.09
N PHE A 11 9.92 -18.48 48.67
CA PHE A 11 8.47 -18.40 48.87
C PHE A 11 7.76 -19.12 47.74
N ALA A 12 7.36 -20.36 48.02
CA ALA A 12 6.40 -21.12 47.23
C ALA A 12 5.01 -20.50 47.42
N PHE A 13 4.51 -19.79 46.42
CA PHE A 13 3.10 -19.41 46.32
C PHE A 13 2.45 -20.28 45.23
N LEU A 14 1.97 -21.43 45.68
CA LEU A 14 1.08 -22.31 44.93
C LEU A 14 -0.35 -21.91 45.32
N ILE A 15 -1.02 -21.08 44.53
CA ILE A 15 -2.47 -20.87 44.64
C ILE A 15 -3.14 -21.38 43.37
N PHE A 16 -3.69 -22.57 43.55
CA PHE A 16 -4.71 -23.20 42.72
C PHE A 16 -5.98 -22.35 42.80
N LEU A 17 -6.44 -21.80 41.68
CA LEU A 17 -7.81 -21.27 41.57
C LEU A 17 -8.38 -21.69 40.23
N LEU A 18 -8.95 -22.90 40.26
CA LEU A 18 -9.69 -23.54 39.18
C LEU A 18 -11.16 -23.16 39.38
N VAL A 19 -11.60 -22.09 38.72
CA VAL A 19 -13.01 -21.71 38.66
C VAL A 19 -13.64 -22.43 37.47
N LEU A 20 -14.29 -23.57 37.76
CA LEU A 20 -15.30 -24.16 36.90
C LEU A 20 -16.57 -23.31 37.00
N SER A 21 -16.85 -22.51 35.98
CA SER A 21 -18.18 -21.93 35.77
C SER A 21 -18.85 -22.63 34.59
N CYS A 22 -19.67 -23.63 34.90
CA CYS A 22 -20.73 -24.10 34.01
C CYS A 22 -21.88 -23.11 34.09
N GLY A 23 -22.04 -22.28 33.06
CA GLY A 23 -23.20 -21.40 32.88
C GLY A 23 -23.94 -21.76 31.60
N LYS A 24 -25.10 -22.41 31.76
CA LYS A 24 -26.13 -22.57 30.72
C LYS A 24 -26.52 -21.18 30.18
N THR A 25 -26.54 -20.99 28.86
CA THR A 25 -27.28 -19.89 28.25
C THR A 25 -28.52 -20.44 27.57
N ALA A 26 -29.67 -20.05 28.13
CA ALA A 26 -30.97 -20.16 27.54
C ALA A 26 -31.10 -19.19 26.36
N ASP A 27 -31.92 -19.58 25.39
CA ASP A 27 -32.37 -18.75 24.28
C ASP A 27 -33.17 -17.55 24.78
N ASP A 28 -32.56 -16.37 24.76
CA ASP A 28 -33.28 -15.10 24.85
C ASP A 28 -33.26 -14.41 23.48
N SER A 29 -34.36 -14.57 22.75
CA SER A 29 -34.67 -13.77 21.58
C SER A 29 -34.93 -12.32 22.01
N VAL A 30 -33.95 -11.46 21.82
CA VAL A 30 -34.08 -10.01 22.04
C VAL A 30 -34.85 -9.40 20.86
N THR A 31 -36.12 -9.09 21.08
CA THR A 31 -36.91 -8.21 20.21
C THR A 31 -36.44 -6.77 20.47
N LEU A 32 -35.60 -6.23 19.58
CA LEU A 32 -35.22 -4.82 19.59
C LEU A 32 -36.41 -3.98 19.12
N GLU A 33 -37.10 -3.32 20.05
CA GLU A 33 -37.95 -2.18 19.71
C GLU A 33 -37.08 -1.08 19.09
N ARG A 34 -37.36 -0.77 17.82
CA ARG A 34 -36.83 0.41 17.13
C ARG A 34 -37.39 1.64 17.82
N LYS A 35 -36.55 2.35 18.58
CA LYS A 35 -36.81 3.75 18.93
C LYS A 35 -36.84 4.56 17.64
N ASP A 36 -37.98 5.19 17.41
CA ASP A 36 -38.20 6.13 16.32
C ASP A 36 -37.10 7.20 16.30
N LEU A 37 -36.38 7.24 15.18
CA LEU A 37 -35.46 8.33 14.87
C LEU A 37 -36.26 9.63 14.71
N PRO A 38 -35.78 10.76 15.25
CA PRO A 38 -36.44 12.04 15.05
C PRO A 38 -36.49 12.37 13.56
N LYS A 39 -37.70 12.66 13.11
CA LYS A 39 -38.03 13.13 11.76
C LYS A 39 -37.25 14.42 11.51
N ILE A 40 -36.24 14.35 10.64
CA ILE A 40 -35.50 15.52 10.20
C ILE A 40 -36.47 16.32 9.31
N GLU A 41 -36.97 17.43 9.85
CA GLU A 41 -37.70 18.42 9.08
C GLU A 41 -36.73 19.04 8.06
N SER A 42 -37.07 18.88 6.78
CA SER A 42 -36.40 19.52 5.67
C SER A 42 -36.59 21.03 5.80
N VAL A 43 -35.54 21.72 6.23
CA VAL A 43 -35.51 23.19 6.21
C VAL A 43 -35.39 23.63 4.76
N ALA A 44 -36.30 24.53 4.41
CA ALA A 44 -36.52 25.08 3.09
C ALA A 44 -35.29 25.81 2.53
N ALA A 45 -35.25 25.81 1.20
CA ALA A 45 -34.32 26.53 0.36
C ALA A 45 -34.51 28.06 0.46
N GLU A 46 -33.43 28.75 0.78
CA GLU A 46 -33.17 30.18 0.60
C GLU A 46 -31.64 30.28 0.39
N GLU A 47 -31.02 31.06 -0.48
CA GLU A 47 -31.39 31.99 -1.53
C GLU A 47 -30.21 31.99 -2.51
N ASP A 48 -30.48 32.32 -3.77
CA ASP A 48 -29.54 32.35 -4.89
C ASP A 48 -28.50 33.47 -4.72
N VAL A 49 -27.37 33.17 -4.06
CA VAL A 49 -26.23 34.08 -3.99
C VAL A 49 -25.30 33.79 -5.18
N GLN A 50 -25.44 34.59 -6.23
CA GLN A 50 -24.49 34.59 -7.34
C GLN A 50 -23.07 34.88 -6.84
N PRO A 51 -22.09 34.02 -7.15
CA PRO A 51 -20.70 34.31 -6.83
C PRO A 51 -20.21 35.53 -7.64
N PRO A 52 -19.43 36.44 -7.05
CA PRO A 52 -18.92 37.61 -7.75
C PRO A 52 -18.03 37.19 -8.92
N GLU A 53 -18.29 37.80 -10.08
CA GLU A 53 -17.48 37.62 -11.28
C GLU A 53 -16.01 37.97 -11.01
N PRO A 54 -15.05 37.12 -11.41
CA PRO A 54 -13.64 37.43 -11.31
C PRO A 54 -13.29 38.55 -12.29
N GLN A 55 -12.84 39.69 -11.76
CA GLN A 55 -12.27 40.77 -12.57
C GLN A 55 -10.95 40.32 -13.18
N VAL A 56 -11.00 39.93 -14.45
CA VAL A 56 -9.82 39.67 -15.29
C VAL A 56 -9.19 41.02 -15.61
N LYS A 57 -8.06 41.32 -14.98
CA LYS A 57 -7.18 42.41 -15.41
C LYS A 57 -6.40 41.93 -16.63
N ASP A 58 -6.77 42.42 -17.80
CA ASP A 58 -6.00 42.27 -19.03
C ASP A 58 -4.65 42.97 -18.87
N GLN A 59 -3.59 42.19 -18.63
CA GLN A 59 -2.23 42.62 -18.87
C GLN A 59 -1.80 42.11 -20.26
N PRO A 60 -1.35 42.99 -21.17
CA PRO A 60 -0.78 42.58 -22.44
C PRO A 60 0.50 41.79 -22.19
N LEU A 61 0.50 40.51 -22.56
CA LEU A 61 1.71 39.69 -22.59
C LEU A 61 2.56 40.13 -23.78
N GLU A 62 3.77 40.61 -23.51
CA GLU A 62 4.78 40.83 -24.53
C GLU A 62 5.15 39.50 -25.22
N PRO A 63 5.35 39.50 -26.55
CA PRO A 63 5.70 38.30 -27.28
C PRO A 63 7.14 37.85 -26.94
N GLU A 64 7.23 36.74 -26.21
CA GLU A 64 8.49 36.05 -25.92
C GLU A 64 9.08 35.49 -27.23
N LYS A 65 10.30 35.91 -27.57
CA LYS A 65 11.02 35.48 -28.77
C LYS A 65 11.39 34.01 -28.66
N THR A 66 10.80 33.19 -29.52
CA THR A 66 11.16 31.79 -29.76
C THR A 66 12.61 31.68 -30.26
N PRO A 67 13.48 30.86 -29.64
CA PRO A 67 14.79 30.54 -30.20
C PRO A 67 14.64 29.64 -31.44
N GLU A 68 15.31 30.03 -32.51
CA GLU A 68 15.42 29.31 -33.77
C GLU A 68 16.10 27.95 -33.55
N LYS A 69 15.40 26.88 -33.93
CA LYS A 69 15.80 25.49 -33.67
C LYS A 69 16.78 25.03 -34.75
N GLU A 70 18.03 24.78 -34.34
CA GLU A 70 19.07 24.18 -35.18
C GLU A 70 18.66 22.77 -35.65
N PRO A 71 18.82 22.42 -36.94
CA PRO A 71 18.48 21.09 -37.44
C PRO A 71 19.49 20.03 -37.02
N ALA A 72 19.00 18.94 -36.43
CA ALA A 72 19.79 17.80 -36.01
C ALA A 72 20.39 17.03 -37.22
N PRO A 73 21.62 16.47 -37.10
CA PRO A 73 22.26 15.71 -38.15
C PRO A 73 21.60 14.34 -38.37
N THR A 74 21.26 14.06 -39.62
CA THR A 74 20.69 12.77 -40.06
C THR A 74 21.78 11.70 -40.13
N VAL A 75 21.84 10.81 -39.14
CA VAL A 75 22.71 9.62 -39.16
C VAL A 75 21.95 8.47 -39.85
N LYS A 76 22.36 8.13 -41.08
CA LYS A 76 21.90 6.93 -41.80
C LYS A 76 22.59 5.69 -41.22
N GLN A 77 21.91 4.94 -40.35
CA GLN A 77 22.37 3.61 -39.94
C GLN A 77 21.98 2.55 -40.98
N LYS A 78 23.00 1.91 -41.54
CA LYS A 78 22.92 0.77 -42.46
C LYS A 78 22.55 -0.48 -41.64
N ILE A 79 21.29 -0.91 -41.73
CA ILE A 79 20.82 -2.16 -41.13
C ILE A 79 21.27 -3.31 -42.02
N GLU A 80 22.24 -4.08 -41.53
CA GLU A 80 22.72 -5.32 -42.15
C GLU A 80 21.82 -6.48 -41.69
N LYS A 81 21.00 -7.00 -42.60
CA LYS A 81 20.16 -8.19 -42.36
C LYS A 81 21.06 -9.42 -42.34
N LYS A 82 21.22 -10.05 -41.17
CA LYS A 82 21.76 -11.41 -41.05
C LYS A 82 20.60 -12.41 -40.98
N ASP A 83 20.54 -13.27 -41.98
CA ASP A 83 19.71 -14.46 -41.99
C ASP A 83 20.17 -15.44 -40.91
N LEU A 84 19.25 -15.78 -39.99
CA LEU A 84 19.42 -16.83 -38.99
C LEU A 84 18.31 -17.88 -39.20
N THR A 85 18.51 -18.73 -40.21
CA THR A 85 17.72 -19.95 -40.42
C THR A 85 18.41 -21.11 -39.70
N GLY A 86 18.26 -21.17 -38.37
CA GLY A 86 18.67 -22.30 -37.55
C GLY A 86 17.45 -23.09 -37.09
N LYS A 87 17.19 -24.25 -37.70
CA LYS A 87 16.21 -25.23 -37.20
C LYS A 87 16.71 -25.75 -35.85
N GLN A 88 16.07 -25.33 -34.75
CA GLN A 88 16.26 -25.96 -33.44
C GLN A 88 15.37 -27.20 -33.36
N GLU A 89 16.00 -28.37 -33.29
CA GLU A 89 15.37 -29.62 -32.88
C GLU A 89 14.95 -29.49 -31.40
N ILE A 90 13.63 -29.56 -31.18
CA ILE A 90 13.01 -29.61 -29.86
C ILE A 90 13.16 -31.06 -29.38
N SER A 91 14.15 -31.32 -28.54
CA SER A 91 14.25 -32.59 -27.81
C SER A 91 13.35 -32.51 -26.56
N GLU A 92 12.30 -33.32 -26.57
CA GLU A 92 11.42 -33.56 -25.42
C GLU A 92 12.23 -34.20 -24.28
N SER A 93 12.71 -33.39 -23.32
CA SER A 93 13.30 -33.91 -22.09
C SER A 93 12.19 -34.37 -21.15
N LYS A 94 11.94 -35.68 -21.11
CA LYS A 94 11.11 -36.35 -20.10
C LYS A 94 11.74 -36.22 -18.71
N ASP A 95 10.89 -35.92 -17.74
CA ASP A 95 11.03 -36.21 -16.31
C ASP A 95 12.19 -35.53 -15.56
N LYS A 96 12.11 -34.21 -15.39
CA LYS A 96 12.71 -33.56 -14.21
C LYS A 96 11.74 -33.67 -13.03
N PRO A 97 12.19 -34.15 -11.86
CA PRO A 97 11.35 -34.19 -10.66
C PRO A 97 10.88 -32.78 -10.34
N VAL A 98 9.56 -32.62 -10.14
CA VAL A 98 8.95 -31.38 -9.67
C VAL A 98 9.47 -31.11 -8.26
N VAL A 99 10.55 -30.34 -8.17
CA VAL A 99 11.08 -29.85 -6.89
C VAL A 99 10.00 -28.96 -6.32
N LYS A 100 9.37 -29.42 -5.23
CA LYS A 100 8.44 -28.60 -4.44
C LYS A 100 9.24 -27.38 -3.98
N PRO A 101 8.89 -26.15 -4.39
CA PRO A 101 9.66 -24.98 -3.98
C PRO A 101 9.70 -24.95 -2.46
N GLU A 102 10.89 -24.79 -1.89
CA GLU A 102 11.02 -24.60 -0.44
C GLU A 102 10.12 -23.44 -0.02
N PRO A 103 9.38 -23.56 1.10
CA PRO A 103 8.50 -22.50 1.56
C PRO A 103 9.33 -21.23 1.70
N ASN A 104 9.01 -20.25 0.87
CA ASN A 104 9.70 -18.97 0.82
C ASN A 104 9.48 -18.33 2.19
N VAL A 105 10.48 -18.36 3.06
CA VAL A 105 10.36 -17.78 4.41
C VAL A 105 10.24 -16.28 4.24
N PHE A 106 9.01 -15.78 4.32
CA PHE A 106 8.71 -14.38 4.07
C PHE A 106 9.48 -13.49 5.07
N SER A 107 10.41 -12.70 4.56
CA SER A 107 11.22 -11.77 5.36
C SER A 107 10.49 -10.48 5.71
N VAL A 108 9.18 -10.41 5.47
CA VAL A 108 8.38 -9.21 5.71
C VAL A 108 8.07 -9.08 7.19
N LYS A 109 8.47 -7.95 7.78
CA LYS A 109 8.32 -7.67 9.22
C LYS A 109 7.83 -6.25 9.44
N VAL A 110 7.07 -6.08 10.53
CA VAL A 110 6.73 -4.76 11.06
C VAL A 110 7.91 -4.21 11.84
N THR A 111 8.45 -3.07 11.41
CA THR A 111 9.66 -2.47 11.98
C THR A 111 9.41 -1.16 12.71
N SER A 112 8.24 -0.54 12.53
CA SER A 112 7.79 0.59 13.33
C SER A 112 6.26 0.67 13.33
N ILE A 113 5.69 1.12 14.45
CA ILE A 113 4.27 1.40 14.62
C ILE A 113 4.15 2.75 15.34
N GLN A 114 3.45 3.71 14.74
CA GLN A 114 3.22 5.03 15.32
C GLN A 114 1.73 5.31 15.45
N ASN A 115 1.26 5.52 16.68
CA ASN A 115 -0.13 5.87 16.96
C ASN A 115 -0.43 7.33 16.53
N GLN A 116 -1.44 7.52 15.67
CA GLN A 116 -1.92 8.83 15.23
C GLN A 116 -3.11 9.35 16.06
N GLY A 117 -3.62 8.54 16.99
CA GLY A 117 -4.85 8.78 17.74
C GLY A 117 -6.08 8.13 17.10
N ASN A 118 -7.19 8.07 17.83
CA ASN A 118 -8.48 7.55 17.35
C ASN A 118 -8.39 6.17 16.66
N ASP A 119 -7.59 5.26 17.22
CA ASP A 119 -7.36 3.91 16.68
C ASP A 119 -6.65 3.84 15.32
N TYR A 120 -6.07 4.95 14.83
CA TYR A 120 -5.27 4.97 13.61
C TYR A 120 -3.76 4.89 13.91
N TYR A 121 -3.06 4.13 13.06
CA TYR A 121 -1.64 3.86 13.19
C TYR A 121 -0.94 4.01 11.83
N ASN A 122 0.29 4.51 11.86
CA ASN A 122 1.23 4.33 10.76
C ASN A 122 2.05 3.07 11.03
N VAL A 123 2.22 2.23 10.03
CA VAL A 123 2.92 0.96 10.13
C VAL A 123 4.04 0.91 9.10
N VAL A 124 5.28 0.67 9.54
CA VAL A 124 6.42 0.54 8.64
C VAL A 124 6.77 -0.93 8.46
N LEU A 125 6.85 -1.37 7.20
CA LEU A 125 7.32 -2.69 6.79
C LEU A 125 8.78 -2.58 6.35
N ASN A 126 9.62 -3.47 6.90
CA ASN A 126 11.03 -3.65 6.56
C ASN A 126 11.87 -2.35 6.53
N ASN A 127 11.50 -1.33 7.31
CA ASN A 127 12.12 0.01 7.27
C ASN A 127 12.09 0.70 5.89
N GLN A 128 11.24 0.25 4.96
CA GLN A 128 11.24 0.74 3.58
C GLN A 128 9.87 1.24 3.10
N ILE A 129 8.78 0.74 3.67
CA ILE A 129 7.41 1.10 3.26
C ILE A 129 6.61 1.51 4.49
N GLU A 130 6.16 2.75 4.52
CA GLU A 130 5.23 3.25 5.53
C GLU A 130 3.79 3.19 4.98
N ILE A 131 2.92 2.52 5.71
CA ILE A 131 1.48 2.44 5.47
C ILE A 131 0.80 3.39 6.45
N LEU A 132 0.08 4.36 5.93
CA LEU A 132 -0.59 5.39 6.72
C LEU A 132 -2.04 5.02 7.00
N ASP A 133 -2.58 5.53 8.11
CA ASP A 133 -3.99 5.41 8.49
C ASP A 133 -4.50 3.96 8.56
N VAL A 134 -3.68 3.06 9.12
CA VAL A 134 -4.10 1.70 9.45
C VAL A 134 -5.03 1.75 10.67
N LEU A 135 -6.29 1.37 10.49
CA LEU A 135 -7.29 1.33 11.57
C LEU A 135 -7.13 0.03 12.37
N VAL A 136 -6.97 0.17 13.68
CA VAL A 136 -6.78 -0.95 14.62
C VAL A 136 -7.80 -0.88 15.74
N ARG A 137 -8.84 -1.71 15.64
CA ARG A 137 -9.83 -1.89 16.71
C ARG A 137 -9.38 -3.04 17.61
N LYS A 138 -9.07 -2.71 18.87
CA LYS A 138 -8.47 -3.67 19.82
C LYS A 138 -9.51 -4.57 20.50
N ASP A 139 -10.74 -4.10 20.60
CA ASP A 139 -11.87 -4.83 21.18
C ASP A 139 -12.24 -6.07 20.36
N ASP A 140 -12.17 -5.99 19.04
CA ASP A 140 -12.48 -7.09 18.12
C ASP A 140 -11.23 -7.66 17.39
N ASN A 141 -10.03 -7.20 17.74
CA ASN A 141 -8.77 -7.54 17.09
C ASN A 141 -8.81 -7.31 15.55
N MET A 142 -9.54 -6.30 15.08
CA MET A 142 -9.62 -5.96 13.67
C MET A 142 -8.53 -4.96 13.27
N VAL A 143 -7.79 -5.31 12.22
CA VAL A 143 -6.86 -4.41 11.53
C VAL A 143 -7.36 -4.21 10.10
N THR A 144 -7.59 -2.95 9.73
CA THR A 144 -8.00 -2.55 8.38
C THR A 144 -6.94 -1.66 7.75
N PHE A 145 -6.39 -2.11 6.63
CA PHE A 145 -5.44 -1.34 5.82
C PHE A 145 -6.16 -0.27 5.00
N PRO A 146 -5.46 0.82 4.61
CA PRO A 146 -6.07 1.89 3.84
C PRO A 146 -6.57 1.41 2.47
N TYR A 147 -7.69 1.99 2.05
CA TYR A 147 -8.32 1.73 0.77
C TYR A 147 -8.92 3.02 0.22
N SER A 148 -9.17 3.07 -1.08
CA SER A 148 -10.04 4.07 -1.69
C SER A 148 -11.44 3.50 -1.94
N THR A 149 -12.44 4.38 -2.01
CA THR A 149 -13.81 3.99 -2.36
C THR A 149 -14.20 4.61 -3.68
N SER A 150 -14.77 3.81 -4.59
CA SER A 150 -15.36 4.30 -5.84
C SER A 150 -16.53 3.41 -6.23
N ASN A 151 -17.69 4.01 -6.50
CA ASN A 151 -18.94 3.32 -6.81
C ASN A 151 -19.29 2.24 -5.75
N ASP A 152 -19.24 2.62 -4.48
CA ASP A 152 -19.47 1.76 -3.31
C ASP A 152 -18.54 0.54 -3.17
N LYS A 153 -17.51 0.43 -4.02
CA LYS A 153 -16.48 -0.61 -3.95
C LYS A 153 -15.24 -0.08 -3.26
N ARG A 154 -14.61 -0.95 -2.45
CA ARG A 154 -13.34 -0.68 -1.77
C ARG A 154 -12.17 -1.22 -2.59
N TYR A 155 -11.16 -0.39 -2.80
CA TYR A 155 -9.93 -0.74 -3.50
C TYR A 155 -8.76 -0.60 -2.53
N TYR A 156 -8.31 -1.72 -2.00
CA TYR A 156 -7.20 -1.77 -1.04
C TYR A 156 -5.88 -1.46 -1.73
N PHE A 157 -5.09 -0.57 -1.12
CA PHE A 157 -3.76 -0.24 -1.63
C PHE A 157 -2.73 -1.34 -1.35
N ILE A 158 -2.99 -2.20 -0.37
CA ILE A 158 -2.15 -3.35 -0.05
C ILE A 158 -3.00 -4.62 -0.05
N TRP A 159 -2.44 -5.68 -0.62
CA TRP A 159 -3.06 -7.00 -0.67
C TRP A 159 -2.03 -8.06 -0.32
N PHE A 160 -2.35 -8.98 0.58
CA PHE A 160 -1.46 -10.06 0.99
C PHE A 160 -1.90 -11.36 0.31
N ASP A 161 -0.99 -11.99 -0.43
CA ASP A 161 -1.24 -13.30 -1.04
C ASP A 161 -1.14 -14.41 0.00
N ASP A 162 -0.26 -14.23 1.00
CA ASP A 162 -0.07 -15.18 2.09
C ASP A 162 -0.92 -14.80 3.33
N THR A 163 -1.79 -15.74 3.74
CA THR A 163 -2.70 -15.56 4.89
C THR A 163 -1.96 -15.62 6.23
N GLU A 164 -0.89 -16.41 6.34
CA GLU A 164 -0.06 -16.48 7.54
C GLU A 164 0.72 -15.18 7.74
N LEU A 165 1.28 -14.62 6.65
CA LEU A 165 1.93 -13.31 6.67
C LEU A 165 0.94 -12.23 7.10
N MET A 166 -0.25 -12.18 6.50
CA MET A 166 -1.27 -11.20 6.89
C MET A 166 -1.62 -11.35 8.37
N SER A 167 -1.80 -12.58 8.86
CA SER A 167 -2.11 -12.85 10.27
C SER A 167 -0.96 -12.44 11.20
N SER A 168 0.28 -12.69 10.80
CA SER A 168 1.50 -12.29 11.51
C SER A 168 1.60 -10.77 11.63
N ILE A 169 1.41 -10.04 10.53
CA ILE A 169 1.42 -8.58 10.51
C ILE A 169 0.31 -8.01 11.39
N LYS A 170 -0.92 -8.53 11.28
CA LYS A 170 -2.04 -8.07 12.13
C LYS A 170 -1.75 -8.29 13.61
N LYS A 171 -1.23 -9.46 13.97
CA LYS A 171 -0.83 -9.78 15.34
C LYS A 171 0.28 -8.86 15.83
N ALA A 172 1.27 -8.57 15.00
CA ALA A 172 2.35 -7.64 15.32
C ALA A 172 1.82 -6.23 15.58
N ILE A 173 0.91 -5.73 14.74
CA ILE A 173 0.26 -4.43 14.91
C ILE A 173 -0.53 -4.36 16.22
N ILE A 174 -1.40 -5.35 16.49
CA ILE A 174 -2.24 -5.39 17.69
C ILE A 174 -1.39 -5.44 18.97
N LYS A 175 -0.33 -6.25 18.96
CA LYS A 175 0.55 -6.44 20.12
C LYS A 175 1.65 -5.39 20.23
N ASN A 176 1.75 -4.48 19.26
CA ASN A 176 2.87 -3.56 19.11
C ASN A 176 4.23 -4.30 19.13
N ASP A 177 4.29 -5.48 18.50
CA ASP A 177 5.46 -6.34 18.41
C ASP A 177 6.30 -5.92 17.20
N ILE A 178 7.39 -5.21 17.46
CA ILE A 178 8.24 -4.60 16.44
C ILE A 178 9.54 -5.39 16.32
N SER A 179 9.90 -5.80 15.10
CA SER A 179 11.20 -6.41 14.82
C SER A 179 12.18 -5.36 14.31
N GLY A 180 13.29 -5.15 15.02
CA GLY A 180 14.24 -4.07 14.71
C GLY A 180 14.97 -4.22 13.37
N THR A 181 15.41 -5.43 13.00
CA THR A 181 16.12 -5.67 11.73
C THR A 181 15.30 -6.53 10.77
N ALA A 182 15.24 -6.07 9.52
CA ALA A 182 14.57 -6.71 8.42
C ALA A 182 15.42 -6.60 7.15
N GLU A 183 15.39 -7.64 6.34
CA GLU A 183 16.06 -7.65 5.04
C GLU A 183 15.35 -6.68 4.08
N PRO A 184 16.07 -6.06 3.13
CA PRO A 184 15.45 -5.24 2.11
C PRO A 184 14.40 -6.00 1.30
N LEU A 185 13.29 -5.33 0.97
CA LEU A 185 12.24 -5.83 0.10
C LEU A 185 12.75 -5.99 -1.34
N LYS A 186 12.47 -7.16 -1.91
CA LYS A 186 12.72 -7.51 -3.29
C LYS A 186 11.43 -7.35 -4.08
N ILE A 187 11.48 -6.60 -5.18
CA ILE A 187 10.40 -6.56 -6.17
C ILE A 187 10.41 -7.89 -6.90
N THR A 188 9.30 -8.63 -6.85
CA THR A 188 9.18 -9.96 -7.51
C THR A 188 8.35 -9.91 -8.76
N ASN A 189 7.34 -9.05 -8.81
CA ASN A 189 6.46 -8.91 -9.96
C ASN A 189 5.95 -7.48 -10.10
N VAL A 190 5.67 -7.06 -11.35
CA VAL A 190 5.11 -5.76 -11.67
C VAL A 190 4.05 -5.92 -12.76
N GLU A 191 2.87 -5.40 -12.47
CA GLU A 191 1.74 -5.33 -13.40
C GLU A 191 1.45 -3.86 -13.70
N PHE A 192 1.00 -3.57 -14.93
CA PHE A 192 0.62 -2.22 -15.34
C PHE A 192 -0.72 -2.24 -16.08
N SER A 193 -1.66 -1.44 -15.58
CA SER A 193 -2.98 -1.25 -16.19
C SER A 193 -3.02 0.09 -16.92
N PRO A 194 -2.99 0.12 -18.27
CA PRO A 194 -2.94 1.35 -19.03
C PRO A 194 -4.26 2.13 -18.92
N ARG A 195 -4.16 3.44 -19.10
CA ARG A 195 -5.29 4.36 -19.14
C ARG A 195 -5.07 5.36 -20.27
N GLU A 196 -6.10 5.54 -21.08
CA GLU A 196 -6.12 6.56 -22.12
C GLU A 196 -6.29 7.95 -21.48
N SER A 197 -5.18 8.62 -21.20
CA SER A 197 -5.18 10.03 -20.83
C SER A 197 -3.88 10.71 -21.26
N LYS A 198 -3.93 12.04 -21.40
CA LYS A 198 -2.79 12.83 -21.88
C LYS A 198 -1.60 12.71 -20.93
N THR A 199 -1.83 12.86 -19.62
CA THR A 199 -0.78 12.90 -18.59
C THR A 199 -0.72 11.62 -17.77
N LEU A 200 -1.85 11.20 -17.18
CA LEU A 200 -1.94 9.93 -16.46
C LEU A 200 -2.02 8.78 -17.46
N LYS A 201 -1.01 7.90 -17.47
CA LYS A 201 -0.88 6.78 -18.40
C LYS A 201 -1.43 5.46 -17.88
N GLY A 202 -1.70 5.36 -16.60
CA GLY A 202 -2.22 4.13 -16.00
C GLY A 202 -1.82 3.98 -14.55
N TYR A 203 -2.00 2.77 -14.05
CA TYR A 203 -1.69 2.39 -12.67
C TYR A 203 -0.80 1.15 -12.65
N GLY A 204 0.34 1.27 -11.96
CA GLY A 204 1.21 0.17 -11.63
C GLY A 204 0.76 -0.57 -10.36
N LYS A 205 1.11 -1.85 -10.30
CA LYS A 205 0.92 -2.74 -9.16
C LYS A 205 2.19 -3.57 -8.99
N VAL A 206 2.74 -3.62 -7.77
CA VAL A 206 4.07 -4.17 -7.49
C VAL A 206 3.99 -5.20 -6.38
N GLN A 207 4.52 -6.39 -6.64
CA GLN A 207 4.64 -7.48 -5.67
C GLN A 207 6.01 -7.45 -5.02
N TYR A 208 6.04 -7.67 -3.71
CA TYR A 208 7.25 -7.76 -2.91
C TYR A 208 7.38 -9.13 -2.29
N ASN A 209 8.58 -9.72 -2.39
CA ASN A 209 8.96 -11.01 -1.80
C ASN A 209 7.97 -12.15 -2.10
N ASP A 210 7.26 -12.12 -3.23
CA ASP A 210 6.20 -13.08 -3.59
C ASP A 210 5.08 -13.19 -2.52
N ALA A 211 4.87 -12.12 -1.75
CA ALA A 211 4.12 -12.19 -0.50
C ALA A 211 2.93 -11.22 -0.45
N PHE A 212 3.15 -9.99 -0.90
CA PHE A 212 2.13 -8.96 -0.91
C PHE A 212 2.31 -7.99 -2.06
N TRP A 213 1.21 -7.38 -2.46
CA TRP A 213 1.13 -6.38 -3.50
C TRP A 213 0.86 -5.01 -2.92
N ILE A 214 1.47 -3.99 -3.52
CA ILE A 214 1.01 -2.61 -3.42
C ILE A 214 0.40 -2.21 -4.76
N ASN A 215 -0.82 -1.73 -4.70
CA ASN A 215 -1.65 -1.39 -5.84
C ASN A 215 -1.69 0.13 -6.04
N SER A 216 -2.11 0.53 -7.24
CA SER A 216 -2.51 1.92 -7.54
C SER A 216 -1.37 2.94 -7.51
N PHE A 217 -0.21 2.62 -8.09
CA PHE A 217 0.82 3.61 -8.40
C PHE A 217 0.48 4.35 -9.70
N PRO A 218 -0.04 5.59 -9.68
CA PRO A 218 -0.31 6.32 -10.91
C PRO A 218 1.00 6.65 -11.65
N LEU A 219 1.07 6.34 -12.95
CA LEU A 219 2.18 6.75 -13.81
C LEU A 219 1.81 8.01 -14.59
N PHE A 220 2.61 9.07 -14.47
CA PHE A 220 2.44 10.31 -15.21
C PHE A 220 3.55 10.47 -16.25
N ILE A 221 3.18 10.80 -17.50
CA ILE A 221 4.11 11.08 -18.60
C ILE A 221 3.65 12.33 -19.35
N GLY A 222 4.57 13.22 -19.72
CA GLY A 222 4.30 14.45 -20.45
C GLY A 222 3.71 15.57 -19.58
N GLY A 223 3.88 15.46 -18.26
CA GLY A 223 3.53 16.49 -17.28
C GLY A 223 4.73 17.39 -16.93
N ARG A 224 4.76 17.91 -15.69
CA ARG A 224 5.94 18.60 -15.15
C ARG A 224 7.10 17.65 -14.88
N THR A 225 6.79 16.41 -14.52
CA THR A 225 7.74 15.35 -14.22
C THR A 225 7.14 14.03 -14.69
N ASP A 226 7.94 13.26 -15.41
CA ASP A 226 7.63 11.87 -15.71
C ASP A 226 8.00 11.02 -14.49
N GLY A 227 7.13 10.10 -14.10
CA GLY A 227 7.37 9.24 -12.94
C GLY A 227 6.10 8.75 -12.27
N ILE A 228 6.28 8.10 -11.11
CA ILE A 228 5.16 7.53 -10.36
C ILE A 228 4.70 8.47 -9.24
N GLY A 229 3.39 8.56 -9.05
CA GLY A 229 2.80 9.06 -7.82
C GLY A 229 2.61 7.93 -6.81
N MET A 230 2.39 8.29 -5.55
CA MET A 230 2.09 7.33 -4.49
C MET A 230 0.59 6.98 -4.48
N PRO A 231 0.23 5.76 -4.02
CA PRO A 231 -1.15 5.41 -3.74
C PRO A 231 -1.76 6.39 -2.74
N SER A 232 -2.83 7.06 -3.14
CA SER A 232 -3.41 8.19 -2.41
C SER A 232 -4.94 8.19 -2.49
N VAL A 233 -5.57 8.87 -1.54
CA VAL A 233 -7.02 9.11 -1.49
C VAL A 233 -7.28 10.59 -1.62
N ARG A 234 -8.30 10.96 -2.39
CA ARG A 234 -8.77 12.35 -2.46
C ARG A 234 -9.53 12.69 -1.18
N GLY A 235 -9.05 13.67 -0.42
CA GLY A 235 -9.73 14.20 0.76
C GLY A 235 -10.88 15.13 0.40
N ASP A 236 -11.65 15.53 1.42
CA ASP A 236 -12.82 16.40 1.26
C ASP A 236 -12.44 17.81 0.75
N ASP A 237 -11.22 18.25 1.03
CA ASP A 237 -10.65 19.51 0.51
C ASP A 237 -10.19 19.39 -0.97
N GLY A 238 -10.41 18.23 -1.59
CA GLY A 238 -10.04 17.92 -2.96
C GLY A 238 -8.57 17.59 -3.16
N LYS A 239 -7.71 17.67 -2.14
CA LYS A 239 -6.30 17.30 -2.22
C LYS A 239 -6.12 15.79 -2.11
N TYR A 240 -5.04 15.29 -2.70
CA TYR A 240 -4.67 13.88 -2.58
C TYR A 240 -3.77 13.70 -1.36
N ILE A 241 -4.13 12.73 -0.52
CA ILE A 241 -3.40 12.35 0.69
C ILE A 241 -2.82 10.97 0.44
N ASP A 242 -1.49 10.88 0.42
CA ASP A 242 -0.78 9.61 0.28
C ASP A 242 -1.16 8.66 1.41
N LYS A 243 -1.36 7.38 1.08
CA LYS A 243 -1.63 6.30 2.04
C LYS A 243 -0.49 5.30 2.15
N ILE A 244 0.41 5.32 1.17
CA ILE A 244 1.65 4.53 1.16
C ILE A 244 2.80 5.49 0.87
N LYS A 245 3.90 5.36 1.60
CA LYS A 245 5.13 6.12 1.38
C LYS A 245 6.33 5.18 1.37
N PHE A 246 7.33 5.53 0.58
CA PHE A 246 8.65 4.89 0.67
C PHE A 246 9.51 5.68 1.65
N THR A 247 10.00 5.01 2.69
CA THR A 247 10.99 5.58 3.63
C THR A 247 12.41 5.45 3.07
N ASP A 248 12.60 4.55 2.12
CA ASP A 248 13.86 4.30 1.41
C ASP A 248 13.78 4.81 -0.04
N LYS A 249 14.69 5.71 -0.40
CA LYS A 249 14.77 6.30 -1.74
C LYS A 249 15.18 5.24 -2.78
N ASP A 250 16.07 4.31 -2.41
CA ASP A 250 16.55 3.30 -3.36
C ASP A 250 15.43 2.32 -3.72
N LEU A 251 14.56 1.97 -2.77
CA LEU A 251 13.35 1.22 -3.07
C LEU A 251 12.42 2.00 -4.01
N ARG A 252 12.18 3.29 -3.75
CA ARG A 252 11.34 4.13 -4.62
C ARG A 252 11.85 4.14 -6.05
N ASP A 253 13.15 4.40 -6.25
CA ASP A 253 13.77 4.48 -7.58
C ASP A 253 13.68 3.11 -8.30
N ARG A 254 13.85 1.99 -7.58
CA ARG A 254 13.64 0.65 -8.14
C ARG A 254 12.19 0.42 -8.59
N VAL A 255 11.22 0.84 -7.80
CA VAL A 255 9.79 0.71 -8.12
C VAL A 255 9.41 1.55 -9.34
N GLU A 256 9.86 2.80 -9.37
CA GLU A 256 9.60 3.72 -10.49
C GLU A 256 10.17 3.16 -11.80
N ASN A 257 11.43 2.73 -11.80
CA ASN A 257 12.07 2.13 -12.97
C ASN A 257 11.35 0.85 -13.42
N ALA A 258 10.93 -0.02 -12.50
CA ALA A 258 10.25 -1.25 -12.85
C ALA A 258 8.86 -1.00 -13.46
N ILE A 259 8.11 -0.01 -12.96
CA ILE A 259 6.81 0.39 -13.53
C ILE A 259 7.01 1.04 -14.90
N MET A 260 7.97 1.96 -15.06
CA MET A 260 8.26 2.59 -16.34
C MET A 260 8.70 1.56 -17.41
N GLN A 261 9.55 0.61 -17.01
CA GLN A 261 9.93 -0.49 -17.90
C GLN A 261 8.69 -1.26 -18.35
N LYS A 262 7.79 -1.61 -17.41
CA LYS A 262 6.60 -2.38 -17.76
C LYS A 262 5.59 -1.63 -18.62
N TYR A 263 5.54 -0.30 -18.49
CA TYR A 263 4.78 0.57 -19.39
C TYR A 263 5.38 0.59 -20.80
N ASN A 264 6.71 0.67 -20.95
CA ASN A 264 7.37 0.72 -22.26
C ASN A 264 7.33 -0.61 -23.04
N GLU A 265 7.02 -1.72 -22.36
CA GLU A 265 6.83 -3.04 -22.99
C GLU A 265 5.44 -3.22 -23.63
N GLN A 266 4.51 -2.28 -23.41
CA GLN A 266 3.14 -2.27 -23.97
C GLN A 266 3.08 -1.47 -25.27
#